data_AF-A0A2A3LXF6-F1
#
_entry.id   AF-A0A2A3LXF6-F1
#
_cell.length_a   1.000
_cell.length_b   1.000
_cell.length_c   1.000
_cell.angle_alpha   90.00
_cell.angle_beta   90.00
_cell.angle_gamma   90.00
#
_symmetry.space_group_name_H-M   'P 1'
#
loop_
_entity.id
_entity.type
_entity.pdbx_description
1 polymer ?
#
loop_
_entity_poly.entity_id
_entity_poly.type
_entity_poly.pdbx_seq_one_letter_code
_entity_poly.pdbx_strand_id
1 'polypeptide(L)'
;MNDEQREANRQAFLALLKQFNVKQGESAVLINAVTRRPCSIRTVRSWLNDPTKKSSRPCPSWAVKALQDGIVYMQQLMERREQQQAAKLTAGDTPR
;
A
#
# COMPACT_ATOMS: atom_id res chain seq x y z
N MET A 1 7.37 20.15 9.11
CA MET A 1 6.89 18.89 9.72
C MET A 1 7.65 18.72 11.02
N ASN A 2 6.95 18.60 12.15
CA ASN A 2 7.59 18.38 13.46
C ASN A 2 7.96 16.90 13.63
N ASP A 3 8.72 16.60 14.69
CA ASP A 3 9.20 15.24 14.98
C ASP A 3 8.07 14.28 15.31
N GLU A 4 7.02 14.77 15.97
CA GLU A 4 5.82 13.99 16.30
C GLU A 4 5.09 13.52 15.04
N GLN A 5 4.82 14.41 14.09
CA GLN A 5 4.16 14.04 12.83
C GLN A 5 5.02 13.11 11.98
N ARG A 6 6.36 13.26 12.03
CA ARG A 6 7.29 12.34 11.37
C ARG A 6 7.13 10.93 11.92
N GLU A 7 7.12 10.77 13.24
CA GLU A 7 6.99 9.46 13.89
C GLU A 7 5.59 8.88 13.69
N ALA A 8 4.54 9.69 13.84
CA ALA A 8 3.16 9.27 13.61
C ALA A 8 2.96 8.71 12.20
N ASN A 9 3.51 9.36 11.17
CA ASN A 9 3.42 8.87 9.80
C ASN A 9 4.22 7.58 9.58
N ARG A 10 5.40 7.46 10.21
CA ARG A 10 6.19 6.23 10.13
C ARG A 10 5.44 5.05 10.74
N GLN A 11 4.86 5.25 11.93
CA GLN A 11 4.07 4.23 12.61
C GLN A 11 2.81 3.86 11.83
N ALA A 12 2.08 4.84 11.29
CA ALA A 12 0.91 4.58 10.45
C ALA A 12 1.28 3.76 9.20
N PHE A 13 2.41 4.07 8.56
CA PHE A 13 2.89 3.31 7.42
C PHE A 13 3.23 1.86 7.81
N LEU A 14 3.96 1.66 8.91
CA LEU A 14 4.31 0.32 9.42
C LEU A 14 3.05 -0.49 9.79
N ALA A 15 2.05 0.16 10.38
CA ALA A 15 0.79 -0.46 10.72
C ALA A 15 0.06 -0.97 9.47
N LEU A 16 0.01 -0.19 8.38
CA LEU A 16 -0.56 -0.62 7.10
C LEU A 16 0.19 -1.84 6.53
N LEU A 17 1.53 -1.82 6.54
CA LEU A 17 2.30 -2.97 6.08
C LEU A 17 1.98 -4.25 6.87
N LYS A 18 1.90 -4.13 8.19
CA LYS A 18 1.61 -5.26 9.08
C LYS A 18 0.17 -5.76 8.93
N GLN A 19 -0.81 -4.84 8.96
CA GLN A 19 -2.23 -5.16 8.92
C GLN A 19 -2.62 -5.89 7.63
N PHE A 20 -2.06 -5.46 6.51
CA PHE A 20 -2.40 -6.01 5.18
C PHE A 20 -1.34 -6.98 4.65
N ASN A 21 -0.36 -7.36 5.48
CA ASN A 21 0.75 -8.23 5.10
C ASN A 21 1.49 -7.78 3.81
N VAL A 22 1.64 -6.47 3.65
CA VAL A 22 2.28 -5.85 2.48
C VAL A 22 3.76 -5.66 2.75
N LYS A 23 4.61 -6.12 1.84
CA LYS A 23 6.06 -5.93 1.91
C LYS A 23 6.44 -4.52 1.47
N GLN A 24 7.59 -4.02 1.94
CA GLN A 24 8.11 -2.70 1.53
C GLN A 24 8.30 -2.55 0.01
N GLY A 25 8.58 -3.66 -0.70
CA GLY A 25 8.67 -3.66 -2.15
C GLY A 25 7.32 -3.45 -2.84
N GLU A 26 6.31 -4.17 -2.35
CA GLU A 26 4.93 -4.08 -2.84
C GLU A 26 4.33 -2.70 -2.54
N SER A 27 4.59 -2.14 -1.36
CA SER A 27 4.13 -0.78 -1.03
C SER A 27 4.70 0.28 -1.96
N ALA A 28 5.96 0.16 -2.39
CA ALA A 28 6.55 1.06 -3.38
C ALA A 28 5.82 0.97 -4.73
N VAL A 29 5.45 -0.25 -5.16
CA VAL A 29 4.67 -0.48 -6.38
C VAL A 29 3.27 0.13 -6.27
N LEU A 30 2.58 -0.09 -5.16
CA LEU A 30 1.24 0.47 -4.91
C LEU A 30 1.26 2.00 -4.90
N ILE A 31 2.22 2.61 -4.20
CA ILE A 31 2.38 4.06 -4.17
C ILE A 31 2.65 4.60 -5.57
N ASN A 32 3.51 3.94 -6.36
CA ASN A 32 3.80 4.34 -7.73
C ASN A 32 2.53 4.28 -8.60
N ALA A 33 1.74 3.21 -8.49
CA ALA A 33 0.49 3.04 -9.23
C ALA A 33 -0.54 4.13 -8.89
N VAL A 34 -0.71 4.46 -7.61
CA VAL A 34 -1.67 5.48 -7.15
C VAL A 34 -1.22 6.89 -7.52
N THR A 35 0.04 7.22 -7.26
CA THR A 35 0.56 8.58 -7.44
C THR A 35 0.96 8.90 -8.87
N ARG A 36 1.11 7.87 -9.72
CA ARG A 36 1.71 7.97 -11.06
C ARG A 36 3.11 8.61 -11.04
N ARG A 37 3.83 8.44 -9.93
CA ARG A 37 5.19 8.96 -9.72
C ARG A 37 6.12 7.84 -9.27
N PRO A 38 7.35 7.75 -9.80
CA PRO A 38 8.31 6.73 -9.38
C PRO A 38 8.52 6.72 -7.87
N CYS A 39 8.23 5.59 -7.24
CA CYS A 39 8.54 5.31 -5.84
C CYS A 39 9.41 4.06 -5.77
N SER A 40 10.60 4.17 -5.19
CA SER A 40 11.52 3.05 -5.07
C SER A 40 11.46 2.41 -3.68
N ILE A 41 11.82 1.14 -3.60
CA ILE A 41 11.95 0.43 -2.31
C ILE A 41 12.97 1.15 -1.40
N ARG A 42 14.03 1.72 -1.98
CA ARG A 42 15.03 2.52 -1.24
C ARG A 42 14.40 3.76 -0.61
N THR A 43 13.47 4.41 -1.31
CA THR A 43 12.70 5.55 -0.80
C THR A 43 11.85 5.12 0.40
N VAL A 44 11.08 4.02 0.27
CA VAL A 44 10.29 3.47 1.38
C VAL A 44 11.17 3.13 2.58
N ARG A 45 12.30 2.44 2.37
CA ARG A 45 13.26 2.15 3.44
C ARG A 45 13.76 3.41 4.15
N SER A 46 14.05 4.47 3.40
CA SER A 46 14.50 5.74 4.01
C SER A 46 13.46 6.34 4.95
N TRP A 47 12.16 6.17 4.67
CA TRP A 47 11.06 6.64 5.53
C TRP A 47 10.88 5.80 6.79
N LEU A 48 11.16 4.51 6.72
CA LEU A 48 10.91 3.54 7.79
C LEU A 48 12.13 3.29 8.68
N ASN A 49 13.30 3.75 8.25
CA ASN A 49 14.53 3.64 9.04
C ASN A 49 14.39 4.34 10.40
N ASP A 50 15.25 3.92 11.32
CA ASP A 50 15.48 4.60 12.60
C ASP A 50 15.70 6.11 12.36
N PRO A 51 14.93 7.01 13.03
CA PRO A 51 14.96 8.44 12.74
C PRO A 51 16.29 9.08 13.13
N THR A 52 17.09 8.42 13.98
CA THR A 52 18.40 8.91 14.42
C THR A 52 19.50 8.72 13.37
N LYS A 53 19.26 7.88 12.35
CA LYS A 53 20.25 7.58 11.31
C LYS A 53 20.29 8.67 10.24
N LYS A 54 21.49 9.04 9.78
CA LYS A 54 21.69 10.04 8.70
C LYS A 54 20.97 9.72 7.38
N SER A 55 20.78 8.44 7.09
CA SER A 55 20.06 7.98 5.89
C SER A 55 18.54 8.01 6.03
N SER A 56 18.03 8.33 7.22
CA SER A 56 16.60 8.42 7.49
C SER A 56 16.01 9.69 6.90
N ARG A 57 14.84 9.56 6.29
CA ARG A 57 14.05 10.65 5.73
C ARG A 57 12.70 10.64 6.43
N PRO A 58 12.07 11.80 6.70
CA PRO A 58 10.75 11.81 7.29
C PRO A 58 9.73 11.11 6.37
N CYS A 59 8.90 10.24 6.95
CA CYS A 59 7.78 9.63 6.23
C CYS A 59 6.71 10.70 5.95
N PRO A 60 6.43 11.04 4.68
CA PRO A 60 5.47 12.09 4.37
C PRO A 60 4.03 11.58 4.50
N SER A 61 3.10 12.44 4.89
CA SER A 61 1.69 12.07 5.09
C SER A 61 1.03 11.54 3.82
N TRP A 62 1.40 12.10 2.66
CA TRP A 62 0.90 11.63 1.37
C TRP A 62 1.32 10.18 1.06
N ALA A 63 2.46 9.70 1.57
CA ALA A 63 2.88 8.32 1.33
C ALA A 63 2.03 7.32 2.12
N VAL A 64 1.65 7.68 3.34
CA VAL A 64 0.69 6.89 4.14
C VAL A 64 -0.65 6.80 3.41
N LYS A 65 -1.16 7.96 2.96
CA LYS A 65 -2.42 8.03 2.21
C LYS A 65 -2.37 7.23 0.91
N ALA A 66 -1.30 7.40 0.12
CA ALA A 66 -1.13 6.68 -1.15
C ALA A 66 -1.04 5.16 -0.96
N LEU A 67 -0.37 4.69 0.10
CA LEU A 67 -0.34 3.27 0.43
C LEU A 67 -1.74 2.75 0.79
N GLN A 68 -2.46 3.48 1.65
CA GLN A 68 -3.83 3.12 2.03
C GLN A 68 -4.74 3.03 0.79
N ASP A 69 -4.70 4.03 -0.09
CA ASP A 69 -5.50 4.04 -1.31
C ASP A 69 -5.13 2.88 -2.25
N GLY A 70 -3.84 2.56 -2.35
CA GLY A 70 -3.36 1.43 -3.15
C GLY A 70 -3.85 0.08 -2.62
N ILE A 71 -3.88 -0.09 -1.30
CA ILE A 71 -4.40 -1.30 -0.66
C ILE A 71 -5.90 -1.44 -0.92
N VAL A 72 -6.68 -0.38 -0.68
CA VAL A 72 -8.13 -0.39 -0.91
C VAL A 72 -8.45 -0.72 -2.37
N TYR A 73 -7.74 -0.08 -3.31
CA TYR A 73 -7.92 -0.35 -4.73
C TYR A 73 -7.64 -1.82 -5.08
N MET A 74 -6.57 -2.40 -4.53
CA MET A 74 -6.23 -3.81 -4.78
C MET A 74 -7.28 -4.77 -4.22
N GLN A 75 -7.80 -4.51 -3.01
CA GLN A 75 -8.86 -5.34 -2.42
C GLN A 75 -10.13 -5.32 -3.27
N GLN A 76 -10.60 -4.12 -3.66
CA GLN A 76 -11.76 -3.96 -4.52
C GLN A 76 -11.59 -4.64 -5.88
N LEU A 77 -10.38 -4.61 -6.45
CA LEU A 77 -10.08 -5.28 -7.71
C LEU A 77 -10.15 -6.81 -7.57
N MET A 78 -9.68 -7.36 -6.45
CA MET A 78 -9.76 -8.80 -6.17
C MET A 78 -11.21 -9.24 -5.99
N GLU A 79 -11.99 -8.54 -5.16
CA GLU A 79 -13.41 -8.81 -4.95
C GLU A 79 -14.21 -8.80 -6.26
N ARG A 80 -13.97 -7.80 -7.12
CA ARG A 80 -14.61 -7.73 -8.44
C ARG A 80 -14.25 -8.93 -9.32
N ARG A 81 -13.01 -9.40 -9.29
CA ARG A 81 -12.57 -10.57 -10.07
C ARG A 81 -13.22 -11.85 -9.57
N GLU A 82 -13.34 -12.03 -8.26
CA GLU A 82 -14.03 -13.17 -7.66
C GLU A 82 -15.50 -13.20 -8.06
N GLN A 83 -16.20 -12.06 -7.98
CA GLN A 83 -17.58 -11.94 -8.43
C GLN A 83 -17.74 -12.29 -9.92
N GLN A 84 -16.83 -11.82 -10.77
CA GLN A 84 -16.84 -12.14 -12.19
C GLN A 84 -16.60 -13.63 -12.47
N GLN A 85 -15.73 -14.29 -11.71
CA GLN A 85 -15.50 -15.72 -11.83
C GLN A 85 -16.71 -16.54 -11.36
N ALA A 86 -17.30 -16.18 -10.22
CA ALA A 86 -18.51 -16.81 -9.71
C ALA A 86 -19.67 -16.69 -10.70
N ALA A 87 -19.91 -15.50 -11.27
CA ALA A 87 -20.96 -15.29 -12.28
C ALA A 87 -20.75 -16.16 -13.52
N LYS A 88 -19.50 -16.27 -14.02
CA LYS A 88 -19.18 -17.14 -15.17
C LYS A 88 -19.43 -18.61 -14.89
N LEU A 89 -19.10 -19.09 -13.68
CA LEU A 89 -19.36 -20.48 -13.27
C LEU A 89 -20.87 -20.76 -13.20
N THR A 90 -21.65 -19.87 -12.59
CA THR A 90 -23.12 -20.04 -12.52
C THR A 90 -23.81 -20.03 -13.89
N ALA A 91 -23.29 -19.26 -14.85
CA ALA A 91 -23.84 -19.20 -16.21
C ALA A 91 -23.53 -20.47 -17.03
N GLY A 92 -22.46 -21.19 -16.72
CA GLY A 92 -22.07 -22.42 -17.40
C GLY A 92 -22.82 -23.68 -16.92
N ASP A 93 -23.42 -23.61 -15.72
CA ASP A 93 -24.05 -24.76 -15.04
C ASP A 93 -25.58 -24.86 -15.26
N THR A 94 -26.14 -24.10 -16.21
CA THR A 94 -27.58 -24.15 -16.49
C THR A 94 -27.92 -25.50 -17.15
N PRO A 95 -28.66 -26.43 -16.49
CA PRO A 95 -29.00 -27.70 -17.10
C PRO A 95 -30.00 -27.46 -18.23
N ARG A 96 -29.74 -28.09 -19.38
CA ARG A 96 -30.60 -28.05 -20.57
C ARG A 96 -31.84 -28.93 -20.38
#